data_AF-A0A364NEF8-F1
#
_entry.id   AF-A0A364NEF8-F1
#
_cell.length_a   1.000
_cell.length_b   1.000
_cell.length_c   1.000
_cell.angle_alpha   90.00
_cell.angle_beta   90.00
_cell.angle_gamma   90.00
#
_symmetry.space_group_name_H-M   'P 1'
#
loop_
_entity.id
_entity.type
_entity.pdbx_description
1 polymer ?
#
loop_
_entity_poly.entity_id
_entity_poly.type
_entity_poly.pdbx_seq_one_letter_code
_entity_poly.pdbx_strand_id
1 'polypeptide(L)'
;MRTQICFVLWASTSVHGASVRYLHRDSSVFTLPNASGNSERALALAEKRAGWEYGPSIAGNTAFYPAGSIGGPVAKDVADRFSNFQDKVHANVVNDSRLAAASIAEAGGLKSLEDYATLYKGQWKHSAPRGPYSGILTNYTDDLLFSMTQLSENPYRVSRISKNAQLPFAVSNAKAIASQGLSSLQHAGRLFFVDFLDQAHLHQTAGKHGAACQAYFYLHPTSNDFLPLAIKPNANGSSLVYTPQDLPNDWLLAKMMFNLNSFWHAQWYHLGATHVVGEIVYLSAIRTLSEEHPIMAVLHRLLKDAWAMRIVATQRLLYAGGPIDRLFPWNSSEAVNYTDTLYQSGEASAFRSNYFKLNLQRRGLIDSAFGPKIKTFPFYRDASVIHAEIRRFMTVFVKSYYPNANDIADDAELQAWVREAGPARVVDFPPSIEGKNDLIDVLTHIAHLVSTVHGTLNTNALADSTGSLPFHPFAFYSPLPTTKGVQDMMDYLPQEEASVGQIALAADFNRPSFVNSDQTIVHMFDNTTMLDRMPKQVQKAEADFRSAMIRYSAAVESRTFDRNGLCEGMAYCWSTLDPNRAAYWLAI
;
A
#
# COMPACT_ATOMS: atom_id res chain seq x y z
N MET A 1 -6.99 26.55 33.15
CA MET A 1 -5.59 27.00 32.98
C MET A 1 -5.20 26.75 31.53
N ARG A 2 -4.88 27.80 30.78
CA ARG A 2 -4.52 27.74 29.36
C ARG A 2 -3.12 27.17 29.22
N THR A 3 -2.96 26.04 28.55
CA THR A 3 -1.63 25.48 28.25
C THR A 3 -1.20 25.97 26.87
N GLN A 4 -0.22 26.88 26.86
CA GLN A 4 0.44 27.37 25.65
C GLN A 4 1.25 26.25 25.00
N ILE A 5 1.05 26.05 23.70
CA ILE A 5 1.89 25.21 22.85
C ILE A 5 3.11 26.04 22.46
N CYS A 6 4.29 25.63 22.92
CA CYS A 6 5.56 26.24 22.53
C CYS A 6 5.92 25.86 21.09
N PHE A 7 5.90 26.85 20.20
CA PHE A 7 6.54 26.78 18.89
C PHE A 7 8.04 27.00 19.05
N VAL A 8 8.85 26.02 18.65
CA VAL A 8 10.29 26.20 18.46
C VAL A 8 10.55 26.28 16.96
N LEU A 9 10.66 27.50 16.46
CA LEU A 9 11.17 27.82 15.12
C LEU A 9 12.69 27.76 15.15
N TRP A 10 13.29 26.79 14.47
CA TRP A 10 14.68 26.88 14.07
C TRP A 10 14.74 27.26 12.59
N ALA A 11 15.11 28.52 12.34
CA ALA A 11 15.51 28.97 11.02
C ALA A 11 16.92 28.43 10.74
N SER A 12 17.04 27.52 9.78
CA SER A 12 18.32 27.18 9.17
C SER A 12 18.40 27.79 7.77
N THR A 13 19.51 28.48 7.54
CA THR A 13 19.87 29.16 6.31
C THR A 13 20.06 28.18 5.17
N SER A 14 19.61 28.59 3.98
CA SER A 14 19.70 27.84 2.72
C SER A 14 21.14 27.49 2.37
N VAL A 15 21.49 26.21 2.49
CA VAL A 15 22.69 25.64 1.86
C VAL A 15 22.26 25.10 0.49
N HIS A 16 22.90 25.61 -0.55
CA HIS A 16 22.73 25.16 -1.93
C HIS A 16 22.94 23.65 -2.06
N GLY A 17 22.14 23.04 -2.92
CA GLY A 17 21.95 21.59 -3.00
C GLY A 17 23.24 20.78 -3.09
N ALA A 18 23.39 19.86 -2.16
CA ALA A 18 24.15 18.65 -2.38
C ALA A 18 23.29 17.73 -3.27
N SER A 19 23.26 18.03 -4.57
CA SER A 19 23.14 16.95 -5.53
C SER A 19 24.27 15.97 -5.19
N VAL A 20 23.96 14.68 -5.01
CA VAL A 20 24.93 13.61 -5.30
C VAL A 20 25.73 14.09 -6.49
N ARG A 21 27.04 14.32 -6.33
CA ARG A 21 27.90 14.81 -7.40
C ARG A 21 27.92 13.73 -8.49
N TYR A 22 26.92 13.72 -9.36
CA TYR A 22 27.02 13.25 -10.73
C TYR A 22 27.85 14.30 -11.46
N LEU A 23 29.14 14.39 -11.11
CA LEU A 23 30.15 15.09 -11.89
C LEU A 23 30.47 14.22 -13.10
N HIS A 24 29.47 14.03 -13.95
CA HIS A 24 29.58 13.78 -15.38
C HIS A 24 28.16 13.94 -15.93
N ARG A 25 27.91 15.06 -16.63
CA ARG A 25 26.93 15.06 -17.72
C ARG A 25 27.53 14.18 -18.82
N ASP A 26 27.56 12.89 -18.59
CA ASP A 26 27.91 11.96 -19.65
C ASP A 26 26.66 11.76 -20.51
N SER A 27 26.72 12.28 -21.73
CA SER A 27 25.70 12.05 -22.75
C SER A 27 25.82 10.66 -23.39
N SER A 28 26.73 9.83 -22.90
CA SER A 28 26.90 8.45 -23.37
C SER A 28 25.63 7.62 -23.17
N VAL A 29 25.41 6.69 -24.09
CA VAL A 29 24.32 5.72 -23.99
C VAL A 29 24.61 4.74 -22.84
N PHE A 30 23.57 4.27 -22.15
CA PHE A 30 23.74 3.19 -21.16
C PHE A 30 24.25 1.92 -21.84
N THR A 31 25.17 1.21 -21.19
CA THR A 31 25.79 0.00 -21.75
C THR A 31 25.79 -1.17 -20.77
N LEU A 32 25.69 -2.38 -21.33
CA LEU A 32 26.01 -3.62 -20.62
C LEU A 32 27.53 -3.70 -20.38
N PRO A 33 28.00 -4.49 -19.39
CA PRO A 33 29.42 -4.77 -19.25
C PRO A 33 29.96 -5.46 -20.51
N ASN A 34 31.13 -5.04 -21.00
CA ASN A 34 31.81 -5.68 -22.12
C ASN A 34 32.85 -6.70 -21.61
N ALA A 35 33.11 -7.76 -22.39
CA ALA A 35 34.11 -8.78 -22.03
C ALA A 35 35.55 -8.22 -21.98
N SER A 36 35.83 -7.18 -22.77
CA SER A 36 37.08 -6.41 -22.73
C SER A 36 36.97 -5.31 -21.67
N GLY A 37 37.14 -5.71 -20.40
CA GLY A 37 36.85 -4.92 -19.21
C GLY A 37 37.24 -3.44 -19.30
N ASN A 38 36.24 -2.57 -19.24
CA ASN A 38 36.45 -1.16 -18.96
C ASN A 38 36.90 -1.02 -17.48
N SER A 39 38.20 -0.81 -17.25
CA SER A 39 38.79 -0.69 -15.92
C SER A 39 38.12 0.39 -15.07
N GLU A 40 37.64 1.48 -15.68
CA GLU A 40 36.95 2.57 -14.96
C GLU A 40 35.60 2.09 -14.41
N ARG A 41 34.84 1.32 -15.20
CA ARG A 41 33.56 0.73 -14.78
C ARG A 41 33.74 -0.21 -13.59
N ALA A 42 34.75 -1.07 -13.64
CA ALA A 42 35.07 -1.99 -12.56
C ALA A 42 35.54 -1.26 -11.29
N LEU A 43 36.36 -0.23 -11.42
CA LEU A 43 36.82 0.60 -10.30
C LEU A 43 35.66 1.36 -9.65
N ALA A 44 34.79 1.99 -10.43
CA ALA A 44 33.61 2.68 -9.92
C ALA A 44 32.66 1.73 -9.19
N LEU A 45 32.46 0.52 -9.72
CA LEU A 45 31.66 -0.50 -9.05
C LEU A 45 32.30 -0.96 -7.74
N ALA A 46 33.63 -1.13 -7.68
CA ALA A 46 34.35 -1.47 -6.46
C ALA A 46 34.21 -0.35 -5.39
N GLU A 47 34.31 0.91 -5.79
CA GLU A 47 34.07 2.06 -4.90
C GLU A 47 32.63 2.08 -4.38
N LYS A 48 31.63 1.88 -5.26
CA LYS A 48 30.23 1.74 -4.84
C LYS A 48 30.04 0.62 -3.82
N ARG A 49 30.64 -0.56 -4.07
CA ARG A 49 30.57 -1.71 -3.14
C ARG A 49 31.20 -1.43 -1.79
N ALA A 50 32.28 -0.66 -1.75
CA ALA A 50 32.93 -0.27 -0.50
C ALA A 50 32.14 0.82 0.24
N GLY A 51 31.52 1.75 -0.47
CA GLY A 51 30.81 2.88 0.15
C GLY A 51 29.34 2.64 0.49
N TRP A 52 28.67 1.69 -0.16
CA TRP A 52 27.29 1.29 0.13
C TRP A 52 27.27 -0.02 0.90
N GLU A 53 27.19 0.05 2.23
CA GLU A 53 27.22 -1.12 3.11
C GLU A 53 25.81 -1.54 3.55
N TYR A 54 25.66 -2.82 3.93
CA TYR A 54 24.47 -3.30 4.62
C TYR A 54 24.54 -2.92 6.10
N GLY A 55 23.84 -1.86 6.48
CA GLY A 55 23.69 -1.40 7.85
C GLY A 55 22.53 -2.07 8.60
N PRO A 56 22.38 -1.78 9.89
CA PRO A 56 21.27 -2.30 10.70
C PRO A 56 19.92 -1.88 10.10
N SER A 57 18.91 -2.74 10.21
CA SER A 57 17.53 -2.39 9.88
C SER A 57 17.05 -1.22 10.75
N ILE A 58 16.20 -0.37 10.18
CA ILE A 58 15.49 0.70 10.88
C ILE A 58 13.98 0.53 10.69
N ALA A 59 13.18 1.21 11.52
CA ALA A 59 11.72 1.07 11.55
C ALA A 59 11.25 -0.39 11.77
N GLY A 60 12.05 -1.18 12.49
CA GLY A 60 11.84 -2.60 12.74
C GLY A 60 13.05 -3.46 12.42
N ASN A 61 12.94 -4.75 12.68
CA ASN A 61 13.91 -5.78 12.37
C ASN A 61 13.49 -6.58 11.12
N THR A 62 13.60 -5.94 9.96
CA THR A 62 13.21 -6.49 8.67
C THR A 62 14.42 -6.71 7.75
N ALA A 63 14.71 -5.77 6.85
CA ALA A 63 15.86 -5.81 5.95
C ALA A 63 16.90 -4.75 6.30
N PHE A 64 18.14 -5.00 5.88
CA PHE A 64 19.24 -4.04 6.02
C PHE A 64 18.87 -2.65 5.48
N TYR A 65 19.48 -1.63 6.06
CA TYR A 65 19.39 -0.25 5.62
C TYR A 65 20.74 0.22 5.09
N PRO A 66 20.84 1.10 4.07
CA PRO A 66 22.13 1.56 3.57
C PRO A 66 22.97 2.25 4.65
N ALA A 67 24.25 1.84 4.74
CA ALA A 67 25.28 2.44 5.58
C ALA A 67 26.58 2.64 4.76
N GLY A 68 27.71 2.81 5.44
CA GLY A 68 29.01 3.06 4.82
C GLY A 68 29.25 4.54 4.47
N SER A 69 30.40 4.80 3.85
CA SER A 69 30.86 6.16 3.52
C SER A 69 30.02 6.89 2.47
N ILE A 70 29.22 6.17 1.68
CA ILE A 70 28.33 6.73 0.66
C ILE A 70 26.87 6.50 1.04
N GLY A 71 26.48 5.26 1.36
CA GLY A 71 25.08 4.90 1.53
C GLY A 71 24.40 5.64 2.68
N GLY A 72 25.06 5.74 3.83
CA GLY A 72 24.55 6.46 5.00
C GLY A 72 24.31 7.96 4.73
N PRO A 73 25.33 8.72 4.27
CA PRO A 73 25.17 10.12 3.92
C PRO A 73 24.10 10.39 2.86
N VAL A 74 24.02 9.56 1.81
CA VAL A 74 22.98 9.70 0.77
C VAL A 74 21.58 9.47 1.33
N ALA A 75 21.40 8.44 2.15
CA ALA A 75 20.11 8.17 2.78
C ALA A 75 19.66 9.33 3.68
N LYS A 76 20.58 9.92 4.44
CA LYS A 76 20.30 11.11 5.25
C LYS A 76 19.88 12.31 4.39
N ASP A 77 20.65 12.62 3.35
CA ASP A 77 20.35 13.77 2.47
C ASP A 77 18.99 13.63 1.78
N VAL A 78 18.66 12.42 1.30
CA VAL A 78 17.34 12.10 0.73
C VAL A 78 16.23 12.31 1.77
N ALA A 79 16.40 11.81 3.00
CA ALA A 79 15.43 11.98 4.08
C ALA A 79 15.25 13.45 4.52
N ASP A 80 16.33 14.24 4.56
CA ASP A 80 16.29 15.66 4.90
C ASP A 80 15.51 16.45 3.81
N ARG A 81 15.76 16.17 2.52
CA ARG A 81 15.01 16.77 1.41
C ARG A 81 13.53 16.40 1.46
N PHE A 82 13.22 15.13 1.67
CA PHE A 82 11.84 14.67 1.76
C PHE A 82 11.12 15.28 2.97
N SER A 83 11.81 15.39 4.11
CA SER A 83 11.28 16.06 5.31
C SER A 83 10.85 17.50 5.03
N ASN A 84 11.67 18.27 4.29
CA ASN A 84 11.32 19.64 3.89
C ASN A 84 10.09 19.69 2.97
N PHE A 85 9.90 18.69 2.11
CA PHE A 85 8.69 18.55 1.31
C PHE A 85 7.49 18.21 2.20
N GLN A 86 7.64 17.24 3.11
CA GLN A 86 6.58 16.82 4.02
C GLN A 86 6.15 17.94 4.96
N ASP A 87 7.05 18.82 5.40
CA ASP A 87 6.69 19.99 6.22
C ASP A 87 5.70 20.92 5.51
N LYS A 88 5.82 21.07 4.19
CA LYS A 88 4.89 21.86 3.38
C LYS A 88 3.52 21.18 3.26
N VAL A 89 3.51 19.87 3.08
CA VAL A 89 2.27 19.06 3.06
C VAL A 89 1.58 19.17 4.41
N HIS A 90 2.32 18.95 5.50
CA HIS A 90 1.80 18.97 6.86
C HIS A 90 1.26 20.35 7.28
N ALA A 91 1.88 21.44 6.81
CA ALA A 91 1.36 22.78 7.06
C ALA A 91 -0.07 22.98 6.52
N ASN A 92 -0.38 22.41 5.35
CA ASN A 92 -1.73 22.43 4.80
C ASN A 92 -2.70 21.60 5.67
N VAL A 93 -2.27 20.41 6.10
CA VAL A 93 -3.05 19.51 6.97
C VAL A 93 -3.38 20.19 8.29
N VAL A 94 -2.42 20.87 8.93
CA VAL A 94 -2.64 21.60 10.18
C VAL A 94 -3.69 22.70 9.99
N ASN A 95 -3.59 23.48 8.90
CA ASN A 95 -4.57 24.53 8.64
C ASN A 95 -5.97 23.98 8.36
N ASP A 96 -6.07 22.94 7.53
CA ASP A 96 -7.33 22.28 7.22
C ASP A 96 -7.96 21.63 8.47
N SER A 97 -7.14 21.01 9.34
CA SER A 97 -7.60 20.43 10.61
C SER A 97 -8.25 21.47 11.52
N ARG A 98 -7.65 22.66 11.62
CA ARG A 98 -8.22 23.77 12.42
C ARG A 98 -9.58 24.21 11.88
N LEU A 99 -9.73 24.26 10.55
CA LEU A 99 -10.99 24.63 9.90
C LEU A 99 -12.06 23.56 10.11
N ALA A 100 -11.70 22.28 9.96
CA ALA A 100 -12.60 21.16 10.20
C ALA A 100 -13.08 21.13 11.66
N ALA A 101 -12.16 21.27 12.64
CA ALA A 101 -12.50 21.33 14.06
C ALA A 101 -13.46 22.48 14.39
N ALA A 102 -13.23 23.67 13.84
CA ALA A 102 -14.14 24.81 14.02
C ALA A 102 -15.53 24.54 13.43
N SER A 103 -15.59 23.95 12.23
CA SER A 103 -16.85 23.61 11.56
C SER A 103 -17.69 22.61 12.37
N ILE A 104 -17.05 21.63 13.02
CA ILE A 104 -17.75 20.64 13.85
C ILE A 104 -18.27 21.29 15.14
N ALA A 105 -17.47 22.15 15.77
CA ALA A 105 -17.89 22.90 16.94
C ALA A 105 -19.10 23.81 16.64
N GLU A 106 -19.09 24.48 15.48
CA GLU A 106 -20.23 25.30 15.00
C GLU A 106 -21.48 24.45 14.70
N ALA A 107 -21.31 23.22 14.22
CA ALA A 107 -22.39 22.25 14.03
C ALA A 107 -22.92 21.65 15.34
N GLY A 108 -22.28 21.93 16.48
CA GLY A 108 -22.70 21.47 17.80
C GLY A 108 -22.16 20.10 18.21
N GLY A 109 -21.06 19.64 17.60
CA GLY A 109 -20.37 18.39 17.91
C GLY A 109 -20.87 17.18 17.11
N LEU A 110 -20.35 15.99 17.42
CA LEU A 110 -20.75 14.72 16.81
C LEU A 110 -21.74 13.98 17.73
N LYS A 111 -23.03 13.92 17.36
CA LYS A 111 -24.09 13.32 18.19
C LYS A 111 -24.72 12.08 17.57
N SER A 112 -24.46 11.85 16.30
CA SER A 112 -25.00 10.76 15.49
C SER A 112 -24.01 10.36 14.40
N LEU A 113 -24.22 9.21 13.77
CA LEU A 113 -23.37 8.76 12.66
C LEU A 113 -23.42 9.72 11.47
N GLU A 114 -24.58 10.34 11.24
CA GLU A 114 -24.82 11.29 10.17
C GLU A 114 -23.97 12.56 10.33
N ASP A 115 -23.67 12.96 11.57
CA ASP A 115 -22.86 14.14 11.85
C ASP A 115 -21.41 13.99 11.37
N TYR A 116 -20.89 12.76 11.20
CA TYR A 116 -19.54 12.54 10.66
C TYR A 116 -19.38 13.06 9.22
N ALA A 117 -20.47 13.24 8.45
CA ALA A 117 -20.38 13.88 7.15
C ALA A 117 -19.86 15.34 7.23
N THR A 118 -20.05 16.01 8.37
CA THR A 118 -19.58 17.39 8.61
C THR A 118 -18.06 17.48 8.67
N LEU A 119 -17.36 16.40 9.03
CA LEU A 119 -15.90 16.32 9.00
C LEU A 119 -15.33 16.56 7.59
N TYR A 120 -16.11 16.30 6.54
CA TYR A 120 -15.65 16.35 5.14
C TYR A 120 -16.28 17.49 4.34
N LYS A 121 -17.53 17.86 4.65
CA LYS A 121 -18.30 18.82 3.83
C LYS A 121 -17.62 20.20 3.78
N GLY A 122 -16.99 20.50 2.64
CA GLY A 122 -16.30 21.77 2.43
C GLY A 122 -14.97 21.90 3.20
N GLN A 123 -14.47 20.81 3.78
CA GLN A 123 -13.23 20.76 4.56
C GLN A 123 -12.07 20.17 3.73
N TRP A 124 -10.86 20.15 4.30
CA TRP A 124 -9.66 19.52 3.72
C TRP A 124 -9.30 19.98 2.30
N LYS A 125 -9.57 21.25 1.98
CA LYS A 125 -9.47 21.80 0.61
C LYS A 125 -8.06 21.74 0.04
N HIS A 126 -7.04 21.74 0.88
CA HIS A 126 -5.64 21.74 0.43
C HIS A 126 -4.99 20.36 0.56
N SER A 127 -5.43 19.57 1.54
CA SER A 127 -4.82 18.29 1.90
C SER A 127 -5.56 17.07 1.36
N ALA A 128 -6.89 17.11 1.27
CA ALA A 128 -7.73 16.05 0.70
C ALA A 128 -8.93 16.63 -0.06
N PRO A 129 -8.72 17.41 -1.15
CA PRO A 129 -9.76 18.18 -1.83
C PRO A 129 -10.91 17.37 -2.42
N ARG A 130 -10.72 16.06 -2.65
CA ARG A 130 -11.78 15.16 -3.15
C ARG A 130 -12.68 14.65 -2.04
N GLY A 131 -12.15 14.57 -0.82
CA GLY A 131 -12.73 13.81 0.27
C GLY A 131 -12.93 12.34 -0.08
N PRO A 132 -13.68 11.61 0.77
CA PRO A 132 -13.99 10.21 0.55
C PRO A 132 -14.72 9.97 -0.78
N TYR A 133 -14.46 8.83 -1.43
CA TYR A 133 -15.13 8.44 -2.66
C TYR A 133 -16.64 8.49 -2.49
N SER A 134 -17.32 8.97 -3.54
CA SER A 134 -18.78 8.98 -3.58
C SER A 134 -19.32 7.57 -3.29
N GLY A 135 -20.27 7.49 -2.36
CA GLY A 135 -20.81 6.24 -1.83
C GLY A 135 -20.27 5.85 -0.46
N ILE A 136 -19.02 6.17 -0.10
CA ILE A 136 -18.44 5.73 1.18
C ILE A 136 -19.19 6.33 2.37
N LEU A 137 -19.46 7.64 2.36
CA LEU A 137 -20.16 8.29 3.47
C LEU A 137 -21.68 8.05 3.49
N THR A 138 -22.25 7.51 2.41
CA THR A 138 -23.72 7.37 2.25
C THR A 138 -24.19 5.93 2.30
N ASN A 139 -23.33 4.98 1.91
CA ASN A 139 -23.66 3.57 1.76
C ASN A 139 -22.84 2.69 2.73
N TYR A 140 -22.20 3.24 3.77
CA TYR A 140 -21.32 2.46 4.66
C TYR A 140 -22.04 1.35 5.45
N THR A 141 -23.37 1.40 5.54
CA THR A 141 -24.17 0.33 6.14
C THR A 141 -24.42 -0.85 5.19
N ASP A 142 -24.12 -0.69 3.90
CA ASP A 142 -24.31 -1.71 2.87
C ASP A 142 -23.27 -2.85 2.98
N ASP A 143 -23.72 -4.10 2.82
CA ASP A 143 -22.89 -5.29 2.94
C ASP A 143 -22.05 -5.56 1.69
N LEU A 144 -22.55 -5.20 0.51
CA LEU A 144 -21.78 -5.22 -0.72
C LEU A 144 -20.65 -4.18 -0.64
N LEU A 145 -20.89 -2.97 -0.09
CA LEU A 145 -19.80 -2.01 0.15
C LEU A 145 -18.70 -2.65 1.00
N PHE A 146 -19.07 -3.15 2.17
CA PHE A 146 -18.14 -3.75 3.13
C PHE A 146 -17.33 -4.90 2.54
N SER A 147 -17.98 -5.85 1.90
CA SER A 147 -17.29 -7.01 1.33
C SER A 147 -16.39 -6.62 0.16
N MET A 148 -16.82 -5.67 -0.67
CA MET A 148 -16.02 -5.23 -1.80
C MET A 148 -14.74 -4.50 -1.40
N THR A 149 -14.61 -3.95 -0.18
CA THR A 149 -13.33 -3.41 0.32
C THR A 149 -12.21 -4.46 0.32
N GLN A 150 -12.56 -5.74 0.45
CA GLN A 150 -11.59 -6.85 0.40
C GLN A 150 -11.16 -7.22 -1.02
N LEU A 151 -11.81 -6.63 -2.03
CA LEU A 151 -11.51 -6.82 -3.45
C LEU A 151 -11.08 -5.49 -4.13
N SER A 152 -10.96 -4.41 -3.38
CA SER A 152 -10.54 -3.08 -3.84
C SER A 152 -9.46 -2.48 -2.94
N GLU A 153 -9.78 -2.21 -1.68
CA GLU A 153 -9.00 -1.40 -0.74
C GLU A 153 -7.89 -2.17 -0.04
N ASN A 154 -8.19 -3.34 0.54
CA ASN A 154 -7.18 -4.26 1.04
C ASN A 154 -7.36 -5.66 0.42
N PRO A 155 -6.89 -5.87 -0.82
CA PRO A 155 -7.03 -7.12 -1.53
C PRO A 155 -5.93 -8.12 -1.19
N TYR A 156 -5.14 -7.95 -0.12
CA TYR A 156 -3.93 -8.75 0.13
C TYR A 156 -4.09 -9.85 1.17
N ARG A 157 -5.15 -9.83 2.00
CA ARG A 157 -5.38 -10.84 3.03
C ARG A 157 -6.49 -11.84 2.70
N VAL A 158 -7.48 -11.46 1.88
CA VAL A 158 -8.59 -12.37 1.51
C VAL A 158 -8.09 -13.57 0.71
N SER A 159 -8.61 -14.75 1.03
CA SER A 159 -8.31 -16.00 0.30
C SER A 159 -9.54 -16.89 0.18
N ARG A 160 -9.61 -17.68 -0.89
CA ARG A 160 -10.65 -18.71 -1.05
C ARG A 160 -10.30 -19.91 -0.19
N ILE A 161 -11.27 -20.40 0.57
CA ILE A 161 -11.08 -21.57 1.44
C ILE A 161 -11.05 -22.83 0.57
N SER A 162 -9.97 -23.61 0.69
CA SER A 162 -9.85 -24.92 0.04
C SER A 162 -10.93 -25.90 0.53
N LYS A 163 -11.40 -26.78 -0.36
CA LYS A 163 -12.49 -27.74 -0.08
C LYS A 163 -12.30 -28.58 1.20
N ASN A 164 -11.05 -28.88 1.55
CA ASN A 164 -10.69 -29.77 2.66
C ASN A 164 -10.10 -29.02 3.87
N ALA A 165 -10.05 -27.68 3.84
CA ALA A 165 -9.52 -26.91 4.97
C ALA A 165 -10.47 -27.01 6.18
N GLN A 166 -9.91 -27.02 7.39
CA GLN A 166 -10.73 -26.85 8.59
C GLN A 166 -11.29 -25.42 8.61
N LEU A 167 -12.58 -25.30 8.94
CA LEU A 167 -13.24 -24.00 9.08
C LEU A 167 -12.90 -23.41 10.47
N PRO A 168 -12.30 -22.20 10.54
CA PRO A 168 -11.92 -21.56 11.80
C PRO A 168 -13.02 -21.42 12.87
N PHE A 169 -14.27 -21.21 12.48
CA PHE A 169 -15.40 -21.15 13.42
C PHE A 169 -16.73 -21.52 12.75
N ALA A 170 -17.73 -21.86 13.58
CA ALA A 170 -19.07 -22.22 13.11
C ALA A 170 -19.95 -20.99 12.89
N VAL A 171 -20.87 -21.07 11.92
CA VAL A 171 -21.90 -20.05 11.64
C VAL A 171 -23.26 -20.74 11.56
N SER A 172 -24.05 -20.64 12.62
CA SER A 172 -25.29 -21.43 12.81
C SER A 172 -26.40 -21.09 11.79
N ASN A 173 -26.51 -19.83 11.40
CA ASN A 173 -27.51 -19.31 10.47
C ASN A 173 -26.99 -19.10 9.03
N ALA A 174 -25.83 -19.68 8.66
CA ALA A 174 -25.25 -19.51 7.33
C ALA A 174 -26.23 -19.86 6.20
N LYS A 175 -27.03 -20.93 6.36
CA LYS A 175 -28.04 -21.33 5.37
C LYS A 175 -29.13 -20.28 5.17
N ALA A 176 -29.51 -19.56 6.22
CA ALA A 176 -30.54 -18.53 6.14
C ALA A 176 -30.03 -17.27 5.41
N ILE A 177 -28.73 -16.97 5.51
CA ILE A 177 -28.09 -15.82 4.87
C ILE A 177 -27.71 -16.14 3.41
N ALA A 178 -27.04 -17.27 3.21
CA ALA A 178 -26.38 -17.61 1.95
C ALA A 178 -27.13 -18.63 1.09
N SER A 179 -28.34 -19.03 1.51
CA SER A 179 -29.13 -20.15 0.95
C SER A 179 -28.44 -21.53 1.03
N GLN A 180 -27.22 -21.60 1.54
CA GLN A 180 -26.41 -22.82 1.67
C GLN A 180 -25.64 -22.80 3.00
N GLY A 181 -25.39 -23.97 3.57
CA GLY A 181 -24.57 -24.10 4.77
C GLY A 181 -23.08 -23.80 4.49
N LEU A 182 -22.32 -23.48 5.54
CA LEU A 182 -20.90 -23.12 5.45
C LEU A 182 -20.07 -24.18 4.72
N SER A 183 -20.24 -25.46 5.07
CA SER A 183 -19.56 -26.58 4.39
C SER A 183 -19.96 -26.70 2.92
N SER A 184 -21.23 -26.48 2.57
CA SER A 184 -21.68 -26.52 1.16
C SER A 184 -21.05 -25.40 0.33
N LEU A 185 -20.97 -24.18 0.88
CA LEU A 185 -20.27 -23.06 0.24
C LEU A 185 -18.79 -23.38 0.05
N GLN A 186 -18.12 -23.94 1.06
CA GLN A 186 -16.71 -24.36 0.98
C GLN A 186 -16.50 -25.42 -0.12
N HIS A 187 -17.32 -26.47 -0.14
CA HIS A 187 -17.22 -27.55 -1.13
C HIS A 187 -17.50 -27.05 -2.55
N ALA A 188 -18.36 -26.04 -2.71
CA ALA A 188 -18.59 -25.37 -3.99
C ALA A 188 -17.49 -24.35 -4.36
N GLY A 189 -16.46 -24.20 -3.51
CA GLY A 189 -15.41 -23.20 -3.66
C GLY A 189 -15.93 -21.77 -3.60
N ARG A 190 -17.07 -21.53 -2.94
CA ARG A 190 -17.73 -20.21 -2.83
C ARG A 190 -17.41 -19.48 -1.53
N LEU A 191 -16.67 -20.09 -0.61
CA LEU A 191 -16.34 -19.52 0.70
C LEU A 191 -14.93 -18.92 0.71
N PHE A 192 -14.80 -17.76 1.33
CA PHE A 192 -13.56 -16.99 1.46
C PHE A 192 -13.35 -16.61 2.91
N PHE A 193 -12.09 -16.35 3.26
CA PHE A 193 -11.68 -16.04 4.62
C PHE A 193 -10.67 -14.91 4.68
N VAL A 194 -10.79 -14.10 5.72
CA VAL A 194 -9.81 -13.11 6.15
C VAL A 194 -9.52 -13.35 7.62
N ASP A 195 -8.25 -13.43 7.98
CA ASP A 195 -7.77 -13.74 9.33
C ASP A 195 -6.90 -12.62 9.88
N PHE A 196 -7.33 -11.95 10.95
CA PHE A 196 -6.52 -11.01 11.72
C PHE A 196 -6.33 -11.47 13.18
N LEU A 197 -6.43 -12.78 13.44
CA LEU A 197 -6.24 -13.33 14.79
C LEU A 197 -4.81 -13.10 15.32
N ASP A 198 -3.83 -12.92 14.44
CA ASP A 198 -2.46 -12.50 14.79
C ASP A 198 -2.40 -11.17 15.55
N GLN A 199 -3.44 -10.32 15.43
CA GLN A 199 -3.55 -9.05 16.17
C GLN A 199 -4.03 -9.24 17.62
N ALA A 200 -4.49 -10.43 18.02
CA ALA A 200 -5.00 -10.70 19.37
C ALA A 200 -3.93 -10.58 20.46
N HIS A 201 -2.66 -10.67 20.08
CA HIS A 201 -1.52 -10.62 21.00
C HIS A 201 -0.94 -9.20 21.18
N LEU A 202 -1.39 -8.23 20.37
CA LEU A 202 -0.88 -6.87 20.41
C LEU A 202 -1.39 -6.14 21.66
N HIS A 203 -0.50 -5.48 22.39
CA HIS A 203 -0.85 -4.76 23.61
C HIS A 203 -1.65 -3.49 23.30
N GLN A 204 -2.84 -3.37 23.88
CA GLN A 204 -3.70 -2.20 23.71
C GLN A 204 -3.29 -1.05 24.65
N THR A 205 -3.31 0.17 24.13
CA THR A 205 -3.08 1.40 24.89
C THR A 205 -4.32 1.77 25.69
N ALA A 206 -4.14 2.40 26.84
CA ALA A 206 -5.25 2.76 27.72
C ALA A 206 -6.26 3.67 27.01
N GLY A 207 -7.55 3.34 27.14
CA GLY A 207 -8.66 4.13 26.59
C GLY A 207 -8.91 3.96 25.08
N LYS A 208 -8.15 3.10 24.39
CA LYS A 208 -8.38 2.75 22.99
C LYS A 208 -8.46 1.24 22.83
N HIS A 209 -9.45 0.79 22.08
CA HIS A 209 -9.81 -0.62 21.95
C HIS A 209 -9.75 -1.11 20.51
N GLY A 210 -9.25 -2.33 20.32
CA GLY A 210 -9.16 -3.02 19.04
C GLY A 210 -9.63 -4.48 19.15
N ALA A 211 -10.03 -5.04 18.02
CA ALA A 211 -10.42 -6.45 17.90
C ALA A 211 -9.27 -7.30 17.31
N ALA A 212 -9.54 -8.56 16.97
CA ALA A 212 -8.66 -9.43 16.19
C ALA A 212 -9.53 -10.31 15.28
N CYS A 213 -10.24 -9.65 14.37
CA CYS A 213 -11.34 -10.24 13.62
C CYS A 213 -10.93 -11.40 12.71
N GLN A 214 -11.76 -12.43 12.69
CA GLN A 214 -11.80 -13.43 11.64
C GLN A 214 -13.14 -13.31 10.91
N ALA A 215 -13.15 -13.33 9.57
CA ALA A 215 -14.38 -13.13 8.81
C ALA A 215 -14.53 -14.10 7.63
N TYR A 216 -15.76 -14.58 7.44
CA TYR A 216 -16.16 -15.30 6.25
C TYR A 216 -16.85 -14.37 5.26
N PHE A 217 -16.48 -14.51 4.00
CA PHE A 217 -17.16 -13.93 2.85
C PHE A 217 -17.55 -15.04 1.88
N TYR A 218 -18.52 -14.81 1.00
CA TYR A 218 -18.95 -15.83 0.06
C TYR A 218 -19.42 -15.25 -1.28
N LEU A 219 -19.36 -16.07 -2.33
CA LEU A 219 -20.03 -15.78 -3.60
C LEU A 219 -21.46 -16.32 -3.56
N HIS A 220 -22.44 -15.42 -3.54
CA HIS A 220 -23.85 -15.78 -3.42
C HIS A 220 -24.26 -16.75 -4.56
N PRO A 221 -24.92 -17.89 -4.26
CA PRO A 221 -25.19 -18.93 -5.26
C PRO A 221 -25.94 -18.45 -6.52
N THR A 222 -26.83 -17.47 -6.37
CA THR A 222 -27.66 -16.92 -7.46
C THR A 222 -27.06 -15.68 -8.11
N SER A 223 -26.92 -14.56 -7.38
CA SER A 223 -26.40 -13.31 -7.95
C SER A 223 -24.90 -13.31 -8.29
N ASN A 224 -24.15 -14.24 -7.69
CA ASN A 224 -22.69 -14.35 -7.75
C ASN A 224 -21.95 -13.10 -7.22
N ASP A 225 -22.62 -12.29 -6.42
CA ASP A 225 -21.99 -11.17 -5.72
C ASP A 225 -21.13 -11.70 -4.57
N PHE A 226 -20.03 -11.00 -4.31
CA PHE A 226 -19.17 -11.27 -3.16
C PHE A 226 -19.76 -10.54 -1.95
N LEU A 227 -20.16 -11.28 -0.92
CA LEU A 227 -20.91 -10.75 0.23
C LEU A 227 -20.30 -11.24 1.55
N PRO A 228 -20.47 -10.49 2.66
CA PRO A 228 -20.05 -10.94 3.98
C PRO A 228 -21.01 -12.00 4.52
N LEU A 229 -20.48 -12.94 5.30
CA LEU A 229 -21.26 -14.01 5.91
C LEU A 229 -21.25 -13.94 7.44
N ALA A 230 -20.07 -13.80 8.03
CA ALA A 230 -19.91 -13.72 9.47
C ALA A 230 -18.59 -13.07 9.87
N ILE A 231 -18.58 -12.40 11.02
CA ILE A 231 -17.41 -11.79 11.64
C ILE A 231 -17.32 -12.28 13.09
N LYS A 232 -16.18 -12.83 13.46
CA LYS A 232 -15.83 -13.19 14.83
C LYS A 232 -14.76 -12.19 15.32
N PRO A 233 -15.08 -11.24 16.22
CA PRO A 233 -14.13 -10.20 16.59
C PRO A 233 -12.94 -10.67 17.40
N ASN A 234 -13.07 -11.79 18.13
CA ASN A 234 -12.06 -12.27 19.09
C ASN A 234 -11.57 -11.20 20.09
N ALA A 235 -12.38 -10.17 20.34
CA ALA A 235 -12.07 -9.10 21.27
C ALA A 235 -12.28 -9.57 22.72
N ASN A 236 -11.35 -9.26 23.62
CA ASN A 236 -11.48 -9.51 25.07
C ASN A 236 -11.87 -10.96 25.44
N GLY A 237 -11.42 -11.96 24.66
CA GLY A 237 -11.77 -13.37 24.89
C GLY A 237 -13.23 -13.74 24.55
N SER A 238 -13.98 -12.84 23.92
CA SER A 238 -15.37 -13.04 23.52
C SER A 238 -15.52 -14.12 22.44
N SER A 239 -16.53 -14.97 22.59
CA SER A 239 -16.91 -16.00 21.61
C SER A 239 -17.98 -15.55 20.61
N LEU A 240 -18.33 -14.26 20.62
CA LEU A 240 -19.37 -13.73 19.74
C LEU A 240 -19.04 -13.90 18.26
N VAL A 241 -20.05 -14.33 17.51
CA VAL A 241 -20.05 -14.37 16.05
C VAL A 241 -21.23 -13.51 15.59
N TYR A 242 -20.91 -12.49 14.80
CA TYR A 242 -21.88 -11.56 14.22
C TYR A 242 -22.15 -11.93 12.77
N THR A 243 -23.38 -11.71 12.33
CA THR A 243 -23.86 -12.00 10.97
C THR A 243 -24.81 -10.89 10.50
N PRO A 244 -25.08 -10.78 9.19
CA PRO A 244 -26.07 -9.84 8.65
C PRO A 244 -27.51 -9.94 9.23
N GLN A 245 -27.83 -11.00 9.97
CA GLN A 245 -29.13 -11.17 10.63
C GLN A 245 -29.17 -10.68 12.08
N ASP A 246 -28.04 -10.24 12.63
CA ASP A 246 -28.00 -9.60 13.94
C ASP A 246 -28.61 -8.19 13.88
N LEU A 247 -28.79 -7.56 15.04
CA LEU A 247 -29.31 -6.18 15.10
C LEU A 247 -28.43 -5.23 14.26
N PRO A 248 -29.01 -4.21 13.61
CA PRO A 248 -28.26 -3.33 12.70
C PRO A 248 -26.97 -2.76 13.29
N ASN A 249 -27.00 -2.30 14.54
CA ASN A 249 -25.81 -1.76 15.21
C ASN A 249 -24.78 -2.83 15.59
N ASP A 250 -25.23 -4.02 16.00
CA ASP A 250 -24.33 -5.15 16.28
C ASP A 250 -23.56 -5.55 15.02
N TRP A 251 -24.25 -5.66 13.89
CA TRP A 251 -23.64 -5.99 12.61
C TRP A 251 -22.74 -4.87 12.09
N LEU A 252 -23.18 -3.61 12.18
CA LEU A 252 -22.39 -2.45 11.77
C LEU A 252 -21.09 -2.33 12.58
N LEU A 253 -21.15 -2.48 13.91
CA LEU A 253 -19.97 -2.47 14.78
C LEU A 253 -19.01 -3.61 14.42
N ALA A 254 -19.53 -4.80 14.12
CA ALA A 254 -18.68 -5.91 13.67
C ALA A 254 -17.92 -5.60 12.37
N LYS A 255 -18.57 -4.94 11.41
CA LYS A 255 -17.92 -4.47 10.17
C LYS A 255 -16.85 -3.41 10.45
N MET A 256 -17.13 -2.44 11.33
CA MET A 256 -16.16 -1.40 11.73
C MET A 256 -14.95 -2.01 12.47
N MET A 257 -15.18 -2.99 13.37
CA MET A 257 -14.09 -3.71 14.06
C MET A 257 -13.18 -4.43 13.06
N PHE A 258 -13.78 -5.09 12.08
CA PHE A 258 -13.04 -5.73 11.01
C PHE A 258 -12.25 -4.72 10.16
N ASN A 259 -12.86 -3.56 9.83
CA ASN A 259 -12.20 -2.49 9.08
C ASN A 259 -10.96 -1.95 9.82
N LEU A 260 -11.04 -1.77 11.15
CA LEU A 260 -9.88 -1.40 11.97
C LEU A 260 -8.75 -2.43 11.85
N ASN A 261 -9.06 -3.72 11.97
CA ASN A 261 -8.06 -4.78 11.82
C ASN A 261 -7.47 -4.84 10.40
N SER A 262 -8.31 -4.66 9.38
CA SER A 262 -7.90 -4.63 7.98
C SER A 262 -7.02 -3.42 7.66
N PHE A 263 -7.32 -2.26 8.25
CA PHE A 263 -6.52 -1.05 8.13
C PHE A 263 -5.14 -1.25 8.76
N TRP A 264 -5.10 -1.75 10.00
CA TRP A 264 -3.84 -2.04 10.69
C TRP A 264 -2.98 -3.01 9.88
N HIS A 265 -3.58 -4.08 9.35
CA HIS A 265 -2.89 -4.99 8.44
C HIS A 265 -2.33 -4.28 7.22
N ALA A 266 -3.16 -3.53 6.50
CA ALA A 266 -2.74 -2.82 5.29
C ALA A 266 -1.56 -1.88 5.54
N GLN A 267 -1.55 -1.16 6.66
CA GLN A 267 -0.51 -0.17 6.95
C GLN A 267 0.84 -0.80 7.28
N TRP A 268 0.88 -1.91 8.00
CA TRP A 268 2.15 -2.55 8.35
C TRP A 268 2.59 -3.58 7.30
N TYR A 269 1.64 -4.17 6.57
CA TYR A 269 1.94 -4.98 5.40
C TYR A 269 2.62 -4.16 4.31
N HIS A 270 2.13 -2.97 3.96
CA HIS A 270 2.76 -2.20 2.87
C HIS A 270 4.17 -1.75 3.25
N LEU A 271 4.43 -1.37 4.52
CA LEU A 271 5.78 -1.01 4.96
C LEU A 271 6.77 -2.14 4.64
N GLY A 272 6.42 -3.38 4.97
CA GLY A 272 7.21 -4.55 4.61
C GLY A 272 7.23 -4.84 3.10
N ALA A 273 6.06 -4.90 2.47
CA ALA A 273 5.88 -5.43 1.12
C ALA A 273 6.32 -4.47 0.00
N THR A 274 6.41 -3.17 0.29
CA THR A 274 6.80 -2.17 -0.70
C THR A 274 8.11 -1.50 -0.30
N HIS A 275 8.15 -0.77 0.80
CA HIS A 275 9.34 0.01 1.19
C HIS A 275 10.52 -0.91 1.48
N VAL A 276 10.38 -1.82 2.45
CA VAL A 276 11.50 -2.68 2.87
C VAL A 276 11.97 -3.59 1.72
N VAL A 277 11.05 -4.28 1.03
CA VAL A 277 11.39 -5.16 -0.10
C VAL A 277 12.03 -4.37 -1.24
N GLY A 278 11.46 -3.23 -1.62
CA GLY A 278 11.99 -2.39 -2.69
C GLY A 278 13.39 -1.89 -2.36
N GLU A 279 13.59 -1.39 -1.13
CA GLU A 279 14.87 -0.89 -0.63
C GLU A 279 15.97 -1.96 -0.65
N ILE A 280 15.72 -3.19 -0.16
CA ILE A 280 16.78 -4.20 -0.09
C ILE A 280 17.17 -4.76 -1.46
N VAL A 281 16.19 -4.90 -2.36
CA VAL A 281 16.42 -5.27 -3.77
C VAL A 281 17.22 -4.17 -4.49
N TYR A 282 16.94 -2.91 -4.15
CA TYR A 282 17.67 -1.77 -4.69
C TYR A 282 19.09 -1.66 -4.16
N LEU A 283 19.30 -1.87 -2.85
CA LEU A 283 20.62 -1.81 -2.24
C LEU A 283 21.55 -2.88 -2.80
N SER A 284 21.05 -4.11 -3.01
CA SER A 284 21.84 -5.17 -3.64
C SER A 284 22.19 -4.84 -5.10
N ALA A 285 21.27 -4.20 -5.85
CA ALA A 285 21.51 -3.72 -7.20
C ALA A 285 22.56 -2.60 -7.24
N ILE A 286 22.47 -1.61 -6.35
CA ILE A 286 23.46 -0.52 -6.24
C ILE A 286 24.86 -1.11 -6.05
N ARG A 287 24.99 -2.14 -5.22
CA ARG A 287 26.27 -2.80 -4.95
C ARG A 287 26.80 -3.65 -6.10
N THR A 288 26.06 -3.85 -7.19
CA THR A 288 26.47 -4.83 -8.23
C THR A 288 26.32 -4.36 -9.66
N LEU A 289 25.50 -3.35 -9.90
CA LEU A 289 25.30 -2.73 -11.20
C LEU A 289 26.05 -1.39 -11.26
N SER A 290 26.75 -1.16 -12.37
CA SER A 290 27.31 0.15 -12.67
C SER A 290 26.21 1.22 -12.80
N GLU A 291 26.55 2.48 -12.54
CA GLU A 291 25.68 3.62 -12.89
C GLU A 291 25.40 3.71 -14.39
N GLU A 292 26.29 3.13 -15.20
CA GLU A 292 26.14 3.03 -16.66
C GLU A 292 25.28 1.83 -17.10
N HIS A 293 24.87 0.97 -16.17
CA HIS A 293 24.03 -0.17 -16.46
C HIS A 293 22.57 0.27 -16.70
N PRO A 294 21.91 -0.12 -17.81
CA PRO A 294 20.55 0.33 -18.11
C PRO A 294 19.52 -0.04 -17.05
N ILE A 295 19.64 -1.21 -16.42
CA ILE A 295 18.78 -1.62 -15.28
C ILE A 295 18.91 -0.64 -14.10
N MET A 296 20.13 -0.18 -13.79
CA MET A 296 20.36 0.74 -12.66
C MET A 296 19.60 2.06 -12.87
N ALA A 297 19.57 2.58 -14.10
CA ALA A 297 18.80 3.78 -14.46
C ALA A 297 17.29 3.63 -14.22
N VAL A 298 16.71 2.47 -14.58
CA VAL A 298 15.30 2.16 -14.33
C VAL A 298 15.02 2.03 -12.82
N LEU A 299 15.92 1.39 -12.07
CA LEU A 299 15.79 1.27 -10.62
C LEU A 299 15.85 2.62 -9.92
N HIS A 300 16.81 3.49 -10.29
CA HIS A 300 16.88 4.89 -9.81
C HIS A 300 15.57 5.65 -10.04
N ARG A 301 14.94 5.45 -11.19
CA ARG A 301 13.66 6.09 -11.51
C ARG A 301 12.53 5.59 -10.60
N LEU A 302 12.38 4.27 -10.46
CA LEU A 302 11.26 3.64 -9.74
C LEU A 302 11.39 3.78 -8.21
N LEU A 303 12.61 3.72 -7.70
CA LEU A 303 12.94 3.76 -6.27
C LEU A 303 13.55 5.11 -5.88
N LYS A 304 13.18 6.17 -6.60
CA LYS A 304 13.57 7.53 -6.24
C LYS A 304 13.08 7.82 -4.82
N ASP A 305 13.95 8.46 -4.04
CA ASP A 305 13.72 8.80 -2.65
C ASP A 305 13.33 7.64 -1.71
N ALA A 306 13.56 6.37 -2.10
CA ALA A 306 13.24 5.21 -1.26
C ALA A 306 13.90 5.30 0.13
N TRP A 307 15.12 5.86 0.20
CA TRP A 307 15.87 6.09 1.44
C TRP A 307 15.31 7.18 2.35
N ALA A 308 14.23 7.88 2.00
CA ALA A 308 13.58 8.78 2.94
C ALA A 308 12.63 8.04 3.88
N MET A 309 11.93 7.02 3.36
CA MET A 309 10.65 6.58 3.90
C MET A 309 10.78 6.01 5.32
N ARG A 310 11.68 5.04 5.54
CA ARG A 310 11.86 4.47 6.88
C ARG A 310 12.44 5.47 7.89
N ILE A 311 13.34 6.37 7.48
CA ILE A 311 13.86 7.44 8.35
C ILE A 311 12.71 8.35 8.78
N VAL A 312 11.93 8.86 7.82
CA VAL A 312 10.84 9.81 8.08
C VAL A 312 9.72 9.13 8.88
N ALA A 313 9.41 7.86 8.62
CA ALA A 313 8.48 7.08 9.43
C ALA A 313 8.93 7.04 10.90
N THR A 314 10.21 6.75 11.18
CA THR A 314 10.71 6.78 12.57
C THR A 314 10.63 8.16 13.22
N GLN A 315 10.92 9.23 12.47
CA GLN A 315 10.97 10.58 13.00
C GLN A 315 9.61 11.23 13.20
N ARG A 316 8.62 10.86 12.39
CA ARG A 316 7.32 11.56 12.33
C ARG A 316 6.13 10.69 12.72
N LEU A 317 6.22 9.37 12.58
CA LEU A 317 5.10 8.45 12.75
C LEU A 317 5.28 7.52 13.96
N LEU A 318 6.44 6.89 14.08
CA LEU A 318 6.69 5.75 14.99
C LEU A 318 7.39 6.12 16.31
N TYR A 319 7.68 7.39 16.57
CA TYR A 319 8.28 7.79 17.84
C TYR A 319 7.25 7.70 18.98
N ALA A 320 7.74 7.46 20.20
CA ALA A 320 6.88 7.32 21.38
C ALA A 320 6.03 8.59 21.62
N GLY A 321 4.73 8.41 21.80
CA GLY A 321 3.76 9.50 21.89
C GLY A 321 3.48 10.22 20.57
N GLY A 322 3.90 9.65 19.43
CA GLY A 322 3.61 10.12 18.08
C GLY A 322 2.19 9.76 17.60
N PRO A 323 1.90 9.97 16.30
CA PRO A 323 0.56 9.76 15.75
C PRO A 323 -0.01 8.34 15.96
N ILE A 324 0.82 7.30 15.83
CA ILE A 324 0.36 5.91 16.02
C ILE A 324 -0.15 5.69 17.45
N ASP A 325 0.66 6.04 18.45
CA ASP A 325 0.31 5.90 19.88
C ASP A 325 -0.95 6.68 20.27
N ARG A 326 -1.19 7.81 19.60
CA ARG A 326 -2.34 8.68 19.88
C ARG A 326 -3.64 8.14 19.29
N LEU A 327 -3.60 7.61 18.07
CA LEU A 327 -4.79 7.36 17.25
C LEU A 327 -5.21 5.89 17.19
N PHE A 328 -4.31 4.94 17.45
CA PHE A 328 -4.59 3.50 17.31
C PHE A 328 -4.65 2.79 18.65
N PRO A 329 -5.37 1.66 18.77
CA PRO A 329 -5.37 0.87 19.99
C PRO A 329 -3.98 0.31 20.29
N TRP A 330 -3.12 0.10 19.29
CA TRP A 330 -1.76 -0.40 19.47
C TRP A 330 -0.72 0.69 19.22
N ASN A 331 0.34 0.70 20.02
CA ASN A 331 1.39 1.73 19.96
C ASN A 331 2.40 1.45 18.83
N SER A 332 3.36 2.34 18.67
CA SER A 332 4.39 2.27 17.63
C SER A 332 5.32 1.06 17.78
N SER A 333 5.53 0.54 18.99
CA SER A 333 6.29 -0.70 19.18
C SER A 333 5.53 -1.90 18.62
N GLU A 334 4.21 -1.95 18.82
CA GLU A 334 3.36 -3.00 18.24
C GLU A 334 3.30 -2.91 16.72
N ALA A 335 3.22 -1.69 16.18
CA ALA A 335 3.31 -1.44 14.74
C ALA A 335 4.60 -2.00 14.11
N VAL A 336 5.73 -1.71 14.75
CA VAL A 336 7.04 -2.21 14.34
C VAL A 336 7.10 -3.74 14.43
N ASN A 337 6.73 -4.31 15.57
CA ASN A 337 6.72 -5.77 15.77
C ASN A 337 5.80 -6.51 14.79
N TYR A 338 4.67 -5.89 14.45
CA TYR A 338 3.72 -6.46 13.50
C TYR A 338 4.29 -6.45 12.07
N THR A 339 4.96 -5.36 11.66
CA THR A 339 5.72 -5.31 10.40
C THR A 339 6.80 -6.38 10.35
N ASP A 340 7.55 -6.56 11.44
CA ASP A 340 8.58 -7.59 11.56
C ASP A 340 8.02 -8.99 11.37
N THR A 341 6.88 -9.27 12.00
CA THR A 341 6.18 -10.57 11.90
C THR A 341 5.75 -10.85 10.46
N LEU A 342 5.14 -9.86 9.79
CA LEU A 342 4.71 -9.98 8.39
C LEU A 342 5.90 -10.16 7.43
N TYR A 343 7.03 -9.51 7.73
CA TYR A 343 8.25 -9.65 6.93
C TYR A 343 8.91 -11.02 7.14
N GLN A 344 9.04 -11.48 8.39
CA GLN A 344 9.69 -12.75 8.73
C GLN A 344 8.88 -13.98 8.30
N SER A 345 7.55 -13.89 8.28
CA SER A 345 6.67 -14.98 7.81
C SER A 345 6.72 -15.18 6.29
N GLY A 346 7.27 -14.23 5.55
CA GLY A 346 7.23 -14.20 4.08
C GLY A 346 5.94 -13.59 3.50
N GLU A 347 4.93 -13.26 4.32
CA GLU A 347 3.67 -12.70 3.83
C GLU A 347 3.91 -11.39 3.07
N ALA A 348 4.67 -10.47 3.67
CA ALA A 348 5.04 -9.20 3.05
C ALA A 348 6.31 -9.32 2.18
N SER A 349 7.28 -10.16 2.55
CA SER A 349 8.65 -10.09 2.03
C SER A 349 8.98 -11.01 0.84
N ALA A 350 8.21 -12.09 0.63
CA ALA A 350 8.57 -13.12 -0.35
C ALA A 350 8.41 -12.62 -1.80
N PHE A 351 9.51 -12.20 -2.42
CA PHE A 351 9.54 -11.46 -3.67
C PHE A 351 8.82 -12.19 -4.82
N ARG A 352 9.25 -13.41 -5.16
CA ARG A 352 8.62 -14.18 -6.25
C ARG A 352 7.21 -14.61 -5.90
N SER A 353 7.00 -15.14 -4.70
CA SER A 353 5.68 -15.55 -4.23
C SER A 353 4.68 -14.41 -4.26
N ASN A 354 5.12 -13.15 -4.19
CA ASN A 354 4.25 -11.98 -4.25
C ASN A 354 4.12 -11.35 -5.64
N TYR A 355 4.61 -11.99 -6.70
CA TYR A 355 4.28 -11.59 -8.07
C TYR A 355 2.76 -11.51 -8.27
N PHE A 356 2.31 -10.43 -8.94
CA PHE A 356 0.91 -10.01 -8.99
C PHE A 356 -0.08 -11.16 -9.27
N LYS A 357 0.07 -11.85 -10.40
CA LYS A 357 -0.82 -12.96 -10.76
C LYS A 357 -0.62 -14.19 -9.87
N LEU A 358 0.62 -14.53 -9.54
CA LEU A 358 0.93 -15.71 -8.73
C LEU A 358 0.33 -15.61 -7.33
N ASN A 359 0.41 -14.43 -6.70
CA ASN A 359 -0.18 -14.16 -5.40
C ASN A 359 -1.71 -14.32 -5.43
N LEU A 360 -2.38 -13.75 -6.43
CA LEU A 360 -3.84 -13.85 -6.60
C LEU A 360 -4.30 -15.29 -6.88
N GLN A 361 -3.55 -16.03 -7.70
CA GLN A 361 -3.81 -17.44 -8.01
C GLN A 361 -3.63 -18.33 -6.78
N ARG A 362 -2.53 -18.14 -6.02
CA ARG A 362 -2.27 -18.89 -4.77
C ARG A 362 -3.40 -18.70 -3.76
N ARG A 363 -3.94 -17.47 -3.65
CA ARG A 363 -5.08 -17.18 -2.78
C ARG A 363 -6.44 -17.58 -3.37
N GLY A 364 -6.46 -18.15 -4.58
CA GLY A 364 -7.66 -18.64 -5.25
C GLY A 364 -8.61 -17.54 -5.73
N LEU A 365 -8.14 -16.31 -5.90
CA LEU A 365 -8.97 -15.17 -6.29
C LEU A 365 -9.16 -15.08 -7.81
N ILE A 366 -8.18 -15.54 -8.59
CA ILE A 366 -8.24 -15.69 -10.04
C ILE A 366 -7.86 -17.12 -10.44
N ASP A 367 -8.31 -17.56 -11.61
CA ASP A 367 -8.00 -18.86 -12.21
C ASP A 367 -8.15 -20.06 -11.24
N SER A 368 -9.13 -19.99 -10.33
CA SER A 368 -9.36 -21.04 -9.35
C SER A 368 -9.82 -22.33 -10.02
N ALA A 369 -9.13 -23.43 -9.75
CA ALA A 369 -9.46 -24.75 -10.30
C ALA A 369 -10.74 -25.38 -9.71
N PHE A 370 -11.30 -24.82 -8.64
CA PHE A 370 -12.32 -25.52 -7.84
C PHE A 370 -13.49 -24.67 -7.37
N GLY A 371 -13.50 -23.36 -7.65
CA GLY A 371 -14.58 -22.44 -7.30
C GLY A 371 -14.93 -21.51 -8.46
N PRO A 372 -16.11 -20.87 -8.43
CA PRO A 372 -16.52 -19.96 -9.49
C PRO A 372 -15.64 -18.71 -9.52
N LYS A 373 -15.54 -18.13 -10.72
CA LYS A 373 -14.90 -16.82 -10.94
C LYS A 373 -15.62 -15.75 -10.12
N ILE A 374 -14.85 -14.88 -9.48
CA ILE A 374 -15.36 -13.67 -8.83
C ILE A 374 -15.89 -12.74 -9.93
N LYS A 375 -17.16 -12.38 -9.85
CA LYS A 375 -17.85 -11.56 -10.86
C LYS A 375 -17.24 -10.16 -10.97
N THR A 376 -17.03 -9.51 -9.83
CA THR A 376 -16.50 -8.14 -9.74
C THR A 376 -15.24 -8.17 -8.89
N PHE A 377 -14.08 -7.82 -9.47
CA PHE A 377 -12.82 -7.73 -8.74
C PHE A 377 -12.07 -6.43 -9.13
N PRO A 378 -12.44 -5.29 -8.50
CA PRO A 378 -11.99 -3.95 -8.90
C PRO A 378 -10.47 -3.77 -8.89
N PHE A 379 -9.80 -4.22 -7.84
CA PHE A 379 -8.34 -4.17 -7.76
C PHE A 379 -7.71 -4.93 -8.93
N TYR A 380 -8.11 -6.19 -9.14
CA TYR A 380 -7.55 -7.00 -10.21
C TYR A 380 -7.79 -6.40 -11.60
N ARG A 381 -8.98 -5.84 -11.84
CA ARG A 381 -9.30 -5.15 -13.11
C ARG A 381 -8.30 -4.02 -13.38
N ASP A 382 -8.14 -3.11 -12.42
CA ASP A 382 -7.32 -1.90 -12.61
C ASP A 382 -5.83 -2.21 -12.60
N ALA A 383 -5.38 -2.98 -11.62
CA ALA A 383 -4.00 -3.42 -11.51
C ALA A 383 -3.56 -4.24 -12.73
N SER A 384 -4.44 -5.03 -13.35
CA SER A 384 -4.10 -5.82 -14.55
C SER A 384 -3.78 -4.94 -15.76
N VAL A 385 -4.51 -3.84 -15.96
CA VAL A 385 -4.25 -2.92 -17.08
C VAL A 385 -2.88 -2.26 -16.90
N ILE A 386 -2.62 -1.71 -15.72
CA ILE A 386 -1.34 -1.06 -15.39
C ILE A 386 -0.20 -2.06 -15.48
N HIS A 387 -0.33 -3.23 -14.84
CA HIS A 387 0.70 -4.28 -14.86
C HIS A 387 0.99 -4.80 -16.27
N ALA A 388 -0.02 -4.92 -17.14
CA ALA A 388 0.19 -5.35 -18.53
C ALA A 388 1.04 -4.34 -19.31
N GLU A 389 0.78 -3.04 -19.13
CA GLU A 389 1.54 -1.98 -19.79
C GLU A 389 2.94 -1.82 -19.21
N ILE A 390 3.12 -1.95 -17.89
CA ILE A 390 4.44 -2.04 -17.25
C ILE A 390 5.22 -3.19 -17.85
N ARG A 391 4.63 -4.39 -17.92
CA ARG A 391 5.28 -5.56 -18.50
C ARG A 391 5.65 -5.35 -19.97
N ARG A 392 4.78 -4.69 -20.75
CA ARG A 392 5.05 -4.38 -22.16
C ARG A 392 6.26 -3.46 -22.30
N PHE A 393 6.33 -2.40 -21.48
CA PHE A 393 7.50 -1.53 -21.41
C PHE A 393 8.76 -2.33 -21.04
N MET A 394 8.72 -3.11 -19.95
CA MET A 394 9.87 -3.93 -19.50
C MET A 394 10.31 -4.95 -20.56
N THR A 395 9.37 -5.50 -21.32
CA THR A 395 9.67 -6.42 -22.42
C THR A 395 10.47 -5.73 -23.52
N VAL A 396 10.06 -4.53 -23.94
CA VAL A 396 10.81 -3.77 -24.96
C VAL A 396 12.15 -3.33 -24.42
N PHE A 397 12.19 -2.85 -23.18
CA PHE A 397 13.41 -2.45 -22.48
C PHE A 397 14.44 -3.59 -22.45
N VAL A 398 14.08 -4.75 -21.88
CA VAL A 398 14.99 -5.91 -21.78
C VAL A 398 15.41 -6.39 -23.16
N LYS A 399 14.50 -6.54 -24.12
CA LYS A 399 14.87 -7.01 -25.47
C LYS A 399 15.74 -6.01 -26.26
N SER A 400 15.71 -4.72 -25.91
CA SER A 400 16.54 -3.70 -26.57
C SER A 400 17.99 -3.75 -26.12
N TYR A 401 18.27 -4.20 -24.90
CA TYR A 401 19.63 -4.33 -24.37
C TYR A 401 20.18 -5.75 -24.47
N TYR A 402 19.31 -6.77 -24.43
CA TYR A 402 19.66 -8.17 -24.52
C TYR A 402 19.05 -8.79 -25.79
N PRO A 403 19.54 -8.47 -27.01
CA PRO A 403 18.97 -9.01 -28.25
C PRO A 403 19.20 -10.53 -28.44
N ASN A 404 20.32 -11.08 -28.00
CA ASN A 404 20.69 -12.49 -28.20
C ASN A 404 20.23 -13.38 -27.04
N ALA A 405 20.37 -14.70 -27.19
CA ALA A 405 19.92 -15.67 -26.18
C ALA A 405 20.81 -15.65 -24.92
N ASN A 406 22.12 -15.48 -25.09
CA ASN A 406 23.09 -15.59 -24.00
C ASN A 406 23.37 -14.28 -23.29
N ASP A 407 22.95 -13.12 -23.83
CA ASP A 407 23.31 -11.80 -23.26
C ASP A 407 22.93 -11.67 -21.78
N ILE A 408 21.84 -12.31 -21.33
CA ILE A 408 21.42 -12.32 -19.91
C ILE A 408 22.41 -13.10 -19.04
N ALA A 409 22.83 -14.28 -19.51
CA ALA A 409 23.78 -15.14 -18.80
C ALA A 409 25.20 -14.55 -18.82
N ASP A 410 25.57 -13.88 -19.91
CA ASP A 410 26.88 -13.27 -20.12
C ASP A 410 27.05 -11.91 -19.40
N ASP A 411 25.95 -11.31 -18.94
CA ASP A 411 25.98 -10.08 -18.16
C ASP A 411 26.46 -10.33 -16.73
N ALA A 412 27.78 -10.18 -16.54
CA ALA A 412 28.43 -10.41 -15.26
C ALA A 412 27.90 -9.53 -14.11
N GLU A 413 27.40 -8.33 -14.39
CA GLU A 413 26.84 -7.43 -13.37
C GLU A 413 25.44 -7.86 -12.95
N LEU A 414 24.57 -8.21 -13.91
CA LEU A 414 23.26 -8.80 -13.62
C LEU A 414 23.41 -10.09 -12.81
N GLN A 415 24.32 -10.97 -13.21
CA GLN A 415 24.57 -12.22 -12.47
C GLN A 415 25.18 -11.94 -11.08
N ALA A 416 25.97 -10.87 -10.92
CA ALA A 416 26.45 -10.43 -9.62
C ALA A 416 25.29 -9.94 -8.74
N TRP A 417 24.34 -9.17 -9.28
CA TRP A 417 23.15 -8.73 -8.56
C TRP A 417 22.32 -9.89 -8.02
N VAL A 418 22.07 -10.90 -8.86
CA VAL A 418 21.34 -12.11 -8.45
C VAL A 418 22.05 -12.82 -7.30
N ARG A 419 23.38 -12.97 -7.36
CA ARG A 419 24.16 -13.57 -6.26
C ARG A 419 24.16 -12.70 -5.01
N GLU A 420 24.23 -11.38 -5.16
CA GLU A 420 24.27 -10.41 -4.05
C GLU A 420 22.94 -10.38 -3.27
N ALA A 421 21.82 -10.82 -3.87
CA ALA A 421 20.56 -11.00 -3.16
C ALA A 421 20.66 -11.96 -1.95
N GLY A 422 21.59 -12.94 -1.99
CA GLY A 422 21.88 -13.82 -0.86
C GLY A 422 22.49 -13.10 0.35
N PRO A 423 23.67 -12.45 0.21
CA PRO A 423 24.24 -11.57 1.22
C PRO A 423 23.29 -10.46 1.69
N ALA A 424 22.49 -9.89 0.79
CA ALA A 424 21.46 -8.90 1.11
C ALA A 424 20.25 -9.48 1.87
N ARG A 425 20.12 -10.81 1.94
CA ARG A 425 19.00 -11.53 2.58
C ARG A 425 17.63 -11.15 1.99
N VAL A 426 17.56 -10.98 0.67
CA VAL A 426 16.28 -10.77 -0.02
C VAL A 426 15.47 -12.06 0.05
N VAL A 427 14.26 -11.99 0.61
CA VAL A 427 13.40 -13.16 0.82
C VAL A 427 12.78 -13.59 -0.52
N ASP A 428 12.95 -14.86 -0.88
CA ASP A 428 12.37 -15.48 -2.09
C ASP A 428 12.69 -14.73 -3.40
N PHE A 429 13.90 -14.18 -3.52
CA PHE A 429 14.41 -13.63 -4.78
C PHE A 429 14.75 -14.77 -5.76
N PRO A 430 14.68 -14.57 -7.10
CA PRO A 430 15.10 -15.58 -8.05
C PRO A 430 16.54 -16.07 -7.80
N PRO A 431 16.77 -17.39 -7.68
CA PRO A 431 18.11 -17.94 -7.44
C PRO A 431 19.00 -17.87 -8.70
N SER A 432 18.40 -17.79 -9.88
CA SER A 432 19.05 -17.50 -11.15
C SER A 432 18.12 -16.64 -12.03
N ILE A 433 18.72 -15.87 -12.93
CA ILE A 433 18.04 -15.14 -14.01
C ILE A 433 18.78 -15.54 -15.28
N GLU A 434 18.22 -16.50 -16.00
CA GLU A 434 18.84 -17.08 -17.21
C GLU A 434 18.09 -16.64 -18.48
N GLY A 435 16.78 -16.42 -18.35
CA GLY A 435 15.93 -15.95 -19.43
C GLY A 435 15.59 -14.47 -19.34
N LYS A 436 15.32 -13.85 -20.50
CA LYS A 436 14.76 -12.49 -20.57
C LYS A 436 13.44 -12.37 -19.80
N ASN A 437 12.63 -13.42 -19.79
CA ASN A 437 11.35 -13.42 -19.08
C ASN A 437 11.54 -13.30 -17.56
N ASP A 438 12.57 -13.94 -16.99
CA ASP A 438 12.87 -13.85 -15.56
C ASP A 438 13.20 -12.41 -15.17
N LEU A 439 14.05 -11.75 -15.97
CA LEU A 439 14.40 -10.34 -15.76
C LEU A 439 13.18 -9.41 -15.96
N ILE A 440 12.37 -9.65 -17.00
CA ILE A 440 11.13 -8.91 -17.23
C ILE A 440 10.20 -9.04 -16.02
N ASP A 441 10.07 -10.24 -15.44
CA ASP A 441 9.24 -10.49 -14.25
C ASP A 441 9.75 -9.70 -13.04
N VAL A 442 11.06 -9.73 -12.77
CA VAL A 442 11.69 -9.00 -11.65
C VAL A 442 11.44 -7.50 -11.78
N LEU A 443 11.74 -6.90 -12.94
CA LEU A 443 11.59 -5.46 -13.14
C LEU A 443 10.12 -5.02 -13.14
N THR A 444 9.24 -5.84 -13.73
CA THR A 444 7.78 -5.60 -13.69
C THR A 444 7.28 -5.64 -12.25
N HIS A 445 7.76 -6.59 -11.44
CA HIS A 445 7.35 -6.71 -10.06
C HIS A 445 7.77 -5.51 -9.23
N ILE A 446 9.02 -5.04 -9.36
CA ILE A 446 9.49 -3.83 -8.65
C ILE A 446 8.60 -2.63 -8.98
N ALA A 447 8.32 -2.38 -10.27
CA ALA A 447 7.43 -1.30 -10.70
C ALA A 447 6.00 -1.47 -10.13
N HIS A 448 5.49 -2.71 -10.06
CA HIS A 448 4.19 -3.01 -9.46
C HIS A 448 4.16 -2.73 -7.94
N LEU A 449 5.22 -3.08 -7.20
CA LEU A 449 5.32 -2.82 -5.76
C LEU A 449 5.25 -1.32 -5.44
N VAL A 450 6.07 -0.51 -6.13
CA VAL A 450 6.20 0.93 -5.82
C VAL A 450 5.01 1.77 -6.32
N SER A 451 4.22 1.27 -7.26
CA SER A 451 3.09 2.02 -7.84
C SER A 451 1.74 1.46 -7.40
N THR A 452 1.49 0.18 -7.67
CA THR A 452 0.17 -0.43 -7.53
C THR A 452 -0.07 -0.89 -6.10
N VAL A 453 0.89 -1.60 -5.49
CA VAL A 453 0.75 -2.11 -4.12
C VAL A 453 0.74 -0.96 -3.12
N HIS A 454 1.77 -0.10 -3.17
CA HIS A 454 1.88 1.07 -2.28
C HIS A 454 0.67 2.01 -2.42
N GLY A 455 0.33 2.36 -3.66
CA GLY A 455 -0.81 3.21 -3.97
C GLY A 455 -2.16 2.66 -3.48
N THR A 456 -2.37 1.34 -3.56
CA THR A 456 -3.61 0.69 -3.10
C THR A 456 -3.78 0.72 -1.59
N LEU A 457 -2.69 0.49 -0.85
CA LEU A 457 -2.74 0.28 0.60
C LEU A 457 -2.50 1.57 1.41
N ASN A 458 -1.87 2.58 0.83
CA ASN A 458 -1.49 3.81 1.50
C ASN A 458 -1.95 5.04 0.67
N THR A 459 -1.01 5.81 0.14
CA THR A 459 -1.16 7.15 -0.46
C THR A 459 -2.49 7.42 -1.16
N ASN A 460 -2.80 6.68 -2.23
CA ASN A 460 -3.90 7.01 -3.14
C ASN A 460 -5.29 6.61 -2.58
N ALA A 461 -5.32 5.85 -1.49
CA ALA A 461 -6.54 5.26 -0.94
C ALA A 461 -6.94 5.88 0.41
N LEU A 462 -5.97 6.23 1.26
CA LEU A 462 -6.21 6.55 2.67
C LEU A 462 -7.28 7.63 2.91
N ALA A 463 -7.02 8.85 2.43
CA ALA A 463 -7.94 9.98 2.65
C ALA A 463 -9.27 9.81 1.89
N ASP A 464 -9.26 9.05 0.80
CA ASP A 464 -10.41 8.88 -0.08
C ASP A 464 -11.24 7.62 0.26
N SER A 465 -10.76 6.69 1.10
CA SER A 465 -11.52 5.49 1.49
C SER A 465 -11.20 4.91 2.87
N THR A 466 -10.06 4.23 3.02
CA THR A 466 -9.77 3.36 4.18
C THR A 466 -9.53 4.14 5.47
N GLY A 467 -9.28 5.45 5.38
CA GLY A 467 -9.16 6.37 6.51
C GLY A 467 -10.47 7.11 6.84
N SER A 468 -11.55 6.88 6.10
CA SER A 468 -12.78 7.65 6.22
C SER A 468 -13.71 7.14 7.33
N LEU A 469 -13.96 8.01 8.31
CA LEU A 469 -15.03 7.90 9.31
C LEU A 469 -16.43 8.13 8.72
N PRO A 470 -17.49 7.53 9.31
CA PRO A 470 -17.45 6.73 10.55
C PRO A 470 -17.07 5.27 10.32
N PHE A 471 -16.98 4.80 9.07
CA PHE A 471 -16.91 3.37 8.77
C PHE A 471 -15.55 2.71 9.03
N HIS A 472 -14.46 3.48 9.00
CA HIS A 472 -13.10 2.99 9.23
C HIS A 472 -12.45 3.69 10.43
N PRO A 473 -12.94 3.51 11.67
CA PRO A 473 -12.29 4.12 12.83
C PRO A 473 -10.91 3.51 13.06
N PHE A 474 -9.94 4.33 13.48
CA PHE A 474 -8.59 3.88 13.84
C PHE A 474 -8.50 3.31 15.25
N ALA A 475 -9.49 3.58 16.10
CA ALA A 475 -9.67 3.00 17.41
C ALA A 475 -11.14 3.06 17.84
N PHE A 476 -11.52 2.17 18.75
CA PHE A 476 -12.76 2.31 19.53
C PHE A 476 -12.46 2.90 20.91
N TYR A 477 -13.38 3.70 21.44
CA TYR A 477 -13.17 4.48 22.68
C TYR A 477 -13.95 3.95 23.89
N SER A 478 -14.65 2.82 23.70
CA SER A 478 -15.27 2.02 24.77
C SER A 478 -14.87 0.55 24.63
N PRO A 479 -14.84 -0.23 25.72
CA PRO A 479 -14.57 -1.66 25.66
C PRO A 479 -15.50 -2.37 24.69
N LEU A 480 -14.93 -3.19 23.81
CA LEU A 480 -15.71 -3.92 22.81
C LEU A 480 -16.69 -4.91 23.47
N PRO A 481 -17.91 -5.10 22.92
CA PRO A 481 -18.95 -5.88 23.58
C PRO A 481 -18.59 -7.36 23.80
N THR A 482 -18.96 -7.88 24.96
CA THR A 482 -18.95 -9.33 25.28
C THR A 482 -20.34 -9.98 25.16
N THR A 483 -21.38 -9.16 24.92
CA THR A 483 -22.74 -9.57 24.59
C THR A 483 -23.27 -8.74 23.40
N LYS A 484 -24.27 -9.26 22.69
CA LYS A 484 -24.98 -8.52 21.63
C LYS A 484 -25.99 -7.53 22.24
N GLY A 485 -26.42 -6.54 21.46
CA GLY A 485 -27.41 -5.55 21.86
C GLY A 485 -26.89 -4.12 21.92
N VAL A 486 -25.95 -3.74 21.03
CA VAL A 486 -25.45 -2.36 20.92
C VAL A 486 -26.60 -1.39 20.70
N GLN A 487 -26.80 -0.46 21.65
CA GLN A 487 -27.86 0.54 21.60
C GLN A 487 -27.44 1.77 20.79
N ASP A 488 -26.31 2.38 21.17
CA ASP A 488 -25.76 3.56 20.50
C ASP A 488 -24.36 3.26 19.93
N MET A 489 -24.18 3.56 18.65
CA MET A 489 -22.88 3.43 17.98
C MET A 489 -21.89 4.50 18.45
N MET A 490 -22.37 5.67 18.86
CA MET A 490 -21.55 6.80 19.28
C MET A 490 -20.72 6.50 20.53
N ASP A 491 -21.16 5.54 21.35
CA ASP A 491 -20.42 5.08 22.54
C ASP A 491 -19.03 4.53 22.20
N TYR A 492 -18.84 4.00 20.99
CA TYR A 492 -17.60 3.33 20.59
C TYR A 492 -16.73 4.18 19.67
N LEU A 493 -17.30 5.16 18.97
CA LEU A 493 -16.62 5.89 17.91
C LEU A 493 -15.77 7.07 18.41
N PRO A 494 -14.75 7.50 17.64
CA PRO A 494 -13.96 8.67 17.99
C PRO A 494 -14.82 9.94 18.07
N GLN A 495 -14.63 10.72 19.12
CA GLN A 495 -15.20 12.06 19.25
C GLN A 495 -14.42 13.08 18.41
N GLU A 496 -14.68 14.38 18.56
CA GLU A 496 -14.23 15.42 17.61
C GLU A 496 -12.71 15.47 17.44
N GLU A 497 -11.94 15.55 18.54
CA GLU A 497 -10.48 15.67 18.48
C GLU A 497 -9.83 14.44 17.82
N ALA A 498 -10.26 13.24 18.22
CA ALA A 498 -9.81 11.99 17.65
C ALA A 498 -10.19 11.86 16.17
N SER A 499 -11.40 12.29 15.80
CA SER A 499 -11.89 12.25 14.43
C SER A 499 -11.09 13.16 13.50
N VAL A 500 -10.84 14.41 13.92
CA VAL A 500 -9.99 15.35 13.17
C VAL A 500 -8.56 14.82 13.10
N GLY A 501 -8.02 14.28 14.19
CA GLY A 501 -6.67 13.71 14.22
C GLY A 501 -6.49 12.52 13.27
N GLN A 502 -7.48 11.63 13.19
CA GLN A 502 -7.49 10.51 12.25
C GLN A 502 -7.48 11.00 10.79
N ILE A 503 -8.37 11.93 10.43
CA ILE A 503 -8.44 12.43 9.06
C ILE A 503 -7.19 13.24 8.71
N ALA A 504 -6.65 14.00 9.66
CA ALA A 504 -5.38 14.70 9.49
C ALA A 504 -4.24 13.73 9.18
N LEU A 505 -4.14 12.61 9.91
CA LEU A 505 -3.16 11.57 9.62
C LEU A 505 -3.36 11.02 8.21
N ALA A 506 -4.59 10.64 7.83
CA ALA A 506 -4.87 10.14 6.48
C ALA A 506 -4.51 11.17 5.39
N ALA A 507 -4.73 12.46 5.65
CA ALA A 507 -4.42 13.55 4.73
C ALA A 507 -2.91 13.85 4.62
N ASP A 508 -2.11 13.61 5.67
CA ASP A 508 -0.64 13.72 5.63
C ASP A 508 -0.01 12.72 4.65
N PHE A 509 -0.67 11.57 4.43
CA PHE A 509 -0.28 10.57 3.43
C PHE A 509 -0.77 10.88 2.02
N ASN A 510 -1.65 11.87 1.84
CA ASN A 510 -2.20 12.19 0.53
C ASN A 510 -1.24 13.07 -0.30
N ARG A 511 -1.42 13.07 -1.63
CA ARG A 511 -0.58 13.83 -2.57
C ARG A 511 -1.43 14.58 -3.61
N PRO A 512 -2.27 15.55 -3.21
CA PRO A 512 -3.09 16.30 -4.16
C PRO A 512 -2.27 17.08 -5.19
N SER A 513 -1.05 17.51 -4.85
CA SER A 513 -0.12 18.18 -5.77
C SER A 513 0.46 17.25 -6.85
N PHE A 514 0.29 15.93 -6.72
CA PHE A 514 0.78 14.98 -7.72
C PHE A 514 -0.22 14.77 -8.86
N VAL A 515 -1.51 15.06 -8.63
CA VAL A 515 -2.54 14.92 -9.65
C VAL A 515 -2.20 15.77 -10.88
N ASN A 516 -2.24 15.16 -12.07
CA ASN A 516 -1.86 15.78 -13.34
C ASN A 516 -0.39 16.27 -13.41
N SER A 517 0.51 15.72 -12.59
CA SER A 517 1.94 16.07 -12.63
C SER A 517 2.81 14.89 -13.05
N ASP A 518 4.10 15.16 -13.21
CA ASP A 518 5.15 14.20 -13.58
C ASP A 518 5.45 13.16 -12.48
N GLN A 519 4.70 13.19 -11.37
CA GLN A 519 4.83 12.26 -10.24
C GLN A 519 3.91 11.03 -10.35
N THR A 520 3.05 10.96 -11.38
CA THR A 520 1.99 9.95 -11.51
C THR A 520 2.38 8.76 -12.39
N ILE A 521 1.62 7.66 -12.33
CA ILE A 521 1.82 6.45 -13.15
C ILE A 521 1.91 6.77 -14.64
N VAL A 522 1.15 7.74 -15.15
CA VAL A 522 1.27 8.22 -16.55
C VAL A 522 2.72 8.52 -16.93
N HIS A 523 3.49 9.06 -16.00
CA HIS A 523 4.87 9.49 -16.19
C HIS A 523 5.91 8.52 -15.63
N MET A 524 5.54 7.28 -15.29
CA MET A 524 6.42 6.31 -14.62
C MET A 524 7.82 6.20 -15.27
N PHE A 525 7.86 6.13 -16.60
CA PHE A 525 9.11 6.02 -17.37
C PHE A 525 9.50 7.31 -18.11
N ASP A 526 8.71 8.39 -17.95
CA ASP A 526 8.89 9.69 -18.62
C ASP A 526 9.99 10.52 -17.93
N ASN A 527 11.25 10.20 -18.23
CA ASN A 527 12.40 10.97 -17.78
C ASN A 527 13.34 11.23 -18.95
N THR A 528 13.37 12.48 -19.44
CA THR A 528 14.14 12.86 -20.63
C THR A 528 15.62 12.51 -20.52
N THR A 529 16.26 12.83 -19.40
CA THR A 529 17.69 12.53 -19.18
C THR A 529 18.00 11.04 -19.26
N MET A 530 17.13 10.19 -18.71
CA MET A 530 17.23 8.74 -18.78
C MET A 530 16.96 8.24 -20.21
N LEU A 531 15.85 8.68 -20.82
CA LEU A 531 15.38 8.19 -22.12
C LEU A 531 16.31 8.58 -23.27
N ASP A 532 16.92 9.76 -23.24
CA ASP A 532 17.85 10.23 -24.26
C ASP A 532 19.09 9.33 -24.40
N ARG A 533 19.46 8.65 -23.31
CA ARG A 533 20.56 7.68 -23.24
C ARG A 533 20.14 6.24 -23.58
N MET A 534 18.84 6.00 -23.81
CA MET A 534 18.27 4.69 -24.11
C MET A 534 17.95 4.52 -25.61
N PRO A 535 17.93 3.27 -26.13
CA PRO A 535 17.54 2.99 -27.51
C PRO A 535 16.19 3.59 -27.90
N LYS A 536 16.04 3.95 -29.18
CA LYS A 536 14.81 4.57 -29.71
C LYS A 536 13.56 3.70 -29.51
N GLN A 537 13.72 2.37 -29.49
CA GLN A 537 12.64 1.43 -29.19
C GLN A 537 12.11 1.61 -27.76
N VAL A 538 12.99 1.88 -26.79
CA VAL A 538 12.61 2.14 -25.40
C VAL A 538 11.92 3.50 -25.27
N GLN A 539 12.42 4.53 -25.94
CA GLN A 539 11.77 5.85 -26.01
C GLN A 539 10.34 5.74 -26.58
N LYS A 540 10.17 4.94 -27.64
CA LYS A 540 8.84 4.65 -28.19
C LYS A 540 7.96 3.85 -27.21
N ALA A 541 8.52 2.86 -26.52
CA ALA A 541 7.77 2.09 -25.53
C ALA A 541 7.28 2.96 -24.37
N GLU A 542 8.06 3.95 -23.93
CA GLU A 542 7.60 4.97 -22.98
C GLU A 542 6.40 5.75 -23.54
N ALA A 543 6.51 6.29 -24.74
CA ALA A 543 5.43 7.08 -25.34
C ALA A 543 4.14 6.26 -25.49
N ASP A 544 4.26 4.98 -25.88
CA ASP A 544 3.12 4.07 -25.95
C ASP A 544 2.53 3.78 -24.56
N PHE A 545 3.38 3.56 -23.54
CA PHE A 545 2.96 3.33 -22.15
C PHE A 545 2.20 4.54 -21.61
N ARG A 546 2.77 5.74 -21.73
CA ARG A 546 2.15 7.00 -21.32
C ARG A 546 0.81 7.22 -22.01
N SER A 547 0.74 6.99 -23.32
CA SER A 547 -0.50 7.08 -24.08
C SER A 547 -1.57 6.08 -23.60
N ALA A 548 -1.18 4.85 -23.24
CA ALA A 548 -2.09 3.86 -22.68
C ALA A 548 -2.60 4.26 -21.30
N MET A 549 -1.73 4.80 -20.43
CA MET A 549 -2.10 5.28 -19.10
C MET A 549 -3.03 6.49 -19.15
N ILE A 550 -2.81 7.44 -20.08
CA ILE A 550 -3.73 8.58 -20.30
C ILE A 550 -5.12 8.07 -20.71
N ARG A 551 -5.20 7.15 -21.68
CA ARG A 551 -6.49 6.56 -22.10
C ARG A 551 -7.17 5.83 -20.95
N TYR A 552 -6.42 5.11 -20.14
CA TYR A 552 -6.99 4.37 -19.02
C TYR A 552 -7.47 5.30 -17.90
N SER A 553 -6.73 6.37 -17.60
CA SER A 553 -7.15 7.42 -16.67
C SER A 553 -8.50 8.01 -17.08
N ALA A 554 -8.68 8.37 -18.35
CA ALA A 554 -9.98 8.85 -18.84
C ALA A 554 -11.12 7.84 -18.63
N ALA A 555 -10.85 6.53 -18.76
CA ALA A 555 -11.83 5.49 -18.46
C ALA A 555 -12.16 5.42 -16.96
N VAL A 556 -11.16 5.55 -16.08
CA VAL A 556 -11.36 5.60 -14.63
C VAL A 556 -12.16 6.83 -14.21
N GLU A 557 -11.85 8.01 -14.76
CA GLU A 557 -12.56 9.27 -14.47
C GLU A 557 -14.00 9.28 -14.97
N SER A 558 -14.31 8.47 -15.99
CA SER A 558 -15.67 8.34 -16.53
C SER A 558 -16.60 7.47 -15.68
N ARG A 559 -16.08 6.79 -14.64
CA ARG A 559 -16.86 5.91 -13.77
C ARG A 559 -17.95 6.69 -13.05
N THR A 560 -19.15 6.15 -13.10
CA THR A 560 -20.32 6.71 -12.42
C THR A 560 -21.21 5.58 -11.94
N PHE A 561 -22.15 5.91 -11.06
CA PHE A 561 -23.15 4.96 -10.61
C PHE A 561 -24.10 4.60 -11.76
N ASP A 562 -24.37 3.31 -11.91
CA ASP A 562 -25.40 2.80 -12.80
C ASP A 562 -26.81 2.99 -12.20
N ARG A 563 -27.83 2.54 -12.93
CA ARG A 563 -29.24 2.61 -12.48
C ARG A 563 -29.54 1.83 -11.19
N ASN A 564 -28.66 0.92 -10.79
CA ASN A 564 -28.79 0.13 -9.56
C ASN A 564 -28.02 0.76 -8.39
N GLY A 565 -27.44 1.95 -8.58
CA GLY A 565 -26.60 2.60 -7.56
C GLY A 565 -25.23 1.92 -7.41
N LEU A 566 -24.77 1.19 -8.43
CA LEU A 566 -23.46 0.53 -8.41
C LEU A 566 -22.49 1.23 -9.37
N CYS A 567 -21.30 1.55 -8.88
CA CYS A 567 -20.19 2.03 -9.68
C CYS A 567 -19.27 0.84 -9.95
N GLU A 568 -19.29 0.32 -11.18
CA GLU A 568 -18.50 -0.85 -11.56
C GLU A 568 -18.76 -2.10 -10.67
N GLY A 569 -20.01 -2.29 -10.23
CA GLY A 569 -20.40 -3.41 -9.37
C GLY A 569 -20.08 -3.22 -7.88
N MET A 570 -19.75 -2.00 -7.46
CA MET A 570 -19.53 -1.61 -6.06
C MET A 570 -20.51 -0.53 -5.63
N ALA A 571 -20.84 -0.45 -4.34
CA ALA A 571 -21.69 0.61 -3.79
C ALA A 571 -20.94 1.96 -3.58
N TYR A 572 -19.76 2.13 -4.18
CA TYR A 572 -18.98 3.37 -4.19
C TYR A 572 -18.03 3.41 -5.39
N CYS A 573 -17.64 4.61 -5.83
CA CYS A 573 -16.79 4.78 -7.02
C CYS A 573 -15.30 4.73 -6.66
N TRP A 574 -14.74 3.52 -6.65
CA TRP A 574 -13.31 3.31 -6.41
C TRP A 574 -12.44 3.76 -7.60
N SER A 575 -11.46 4.63 -7.35
CA SER A 575 -10.55 5.19 -8.35
C SER A 575 -9.08 5.24 -7.92
N THR A 576 -8.68 4.45 -6.92
CA THR A 576 -7.35 4.50 -6.28
C THR A 576 -6.18 4.30 -7.26
N LEU A 577 -6.40 3.54 -8.34
CA LEU A 577 -5.40 3.26 -9.37
C LEU A 577 -5.61 4.08 -10.66
N ASP A 578 -6.24 5.26 -10.57
CA ASP A 578 -6.25 6.21 -11.68
C ASP A 578 -4.81 6.61 -12.05
N PRO A 579 -4.29 6.27 -13.25
CA PRO A 579 -2.89 6.48 -13.59
C PRO A 579 -2.41 7.94 -13.54
N ASN A 580 -3.32 8.91 -13.68
CA ASN A 580 -3.00 10.34 -13.70
C ASN A 580 -3.13 11.00 -12.31
N ARG A 581 -3.39 10.18 -11.27
CA ARG A 581 -3.47 10.59 -9.88
C ARG A 581 -2.55 9.77 -9.00
N ALA A 582 -2.53 8.46 -9.24
CA ALA A 582 -1.72 7.51 -8.51
C ALA A 582 -0.23 7.78 -8.73
N ALA A 583 0.54 7.83 -7.64
CA ALA A 583 1.99 7.95 -7.71
C ALA A 583 2.62 6.70 -8.35
N TYR A 584 3.71 6.87 -9.08
CA TYR A 584 4.46 5.75 -9.68
C TYR A 584 5.58 5.19 -8.78
N TRP A 585 5.83 5.83 -7.64
CA TRP A 585 6.96 5.59 -6.74
C TRP A 585 6.48 5.68 -5.27
N LEU A 586 7.33 5.25 -4.35
CA LEU A 586 7.07 5.26 -2.90
C LEU A 586 7.01 6.70 -2.34
N ALA A 587 5.84 7.33 -2.41
CA ALA A 587 5.66 8.76 -2.22
C ALA A 587 5.50 9.27 -0.77
N ILE A 588 5.36 8.34 0.18
CA ILE A 588 5.21 8.59 1.63
C ILE A 588 5.36 7.29 2.41
#